data_AF-A0A3M2D3X5-F1
#
_entry.id   AF-A0A3M2D3X5-F1
#
_cell.length_a   1.000
_cell.length_b   1.000
_cell.length_c   1.000
_cell.angle_alpha   90.00
_cell.angle_beta   90.00
_cell.angle_gamma   90.00
#
_symmetry.space_group_name_H-M   'P 1'
#
loop_
_entity.id
_entity.type
_entity.pdbx_description
1 polymer ?
#
loop_
_entity_poly.entity_id
_entity_poly.type
_entity_poly.pdbx_seq_one_letter_code
_entity_poly.pdbx_strand_id
1 'polypeptide(L)'
;VISAIFRKGGDVTFLVEELKAVFDPRGGYYKRGGKYMPSIVAEIGEVIQQHLVSIGMMEGQLSTPELEAKRREAKEKLGEDAVAKGNMCDKCGAMAVVRLDNCNTCLECGDSKCG
;
A
#
# COMPACT_ATOMS: atom_id res chain seq x y z
N VAL A 1 13.42 1.53 -18.33
CA VAL A 1 13.25 1.27 -16.89
C VAL A 1 14.57 0.81 -16.24
N ILE A 2 15.13 -0.37 -16.58
CA ILE A 2 16.42 -0.83 -16.00
C ILE A 2 17.59 0.14 -16.25
N SER A 3 17.65 0.79 -17.41
CA SER A 3 18.69 1.79 -17.73
C SER A 3 18.67 3.03 -16.83
N ALA A 4 17.60 3.27 -16.06
CA ALA A 4 17.52 4.41 -15.14
C ALA A 4 18.33 4.21 -13.85
N ILE A 5 18.59 2.96 -13.46
CA ILE A 5 19.40 2.61 -12.28
C ILE A 5 20.81 3.21 -12.39
N PHE A 6 21.39 3.16 -13.58
CA PHE A 6 22.70 3.74 -13.87
C PHE A 6 22.72 5.28 -13.82
N ARG A 7 21.55 5.94 -13.93
CA ARG A 7 21.44 7.41 -13.87
C ARG A 7 21.30 7.94 -12.44
N LYS A 8 20.81 7.13 -11.49
CA LYS A 8 20.60 7.49 -10.08
C LYS A 8 21.69 6.96 -9.14
N GLY A 9 22.85 6.57 -9.66
CA GLY A 9 24.01 6.20 -8.84
C GLY A 9 23.85 4.88 -8.06
N GLY A 10 22.99 3.96 -8.52
CA GLY A 10 22.81 2.66 -7.88
C GLY A 10 21.75 2.61 -6.77
N ASP A 11 21.03 3.70 -6.51
CA ASP A 11 19.84 3.66 -5.66
C ASP A 11 18.71 2.88 -6.34
N VAL A 12 18.50 1.65 -5.87
CA VAL A 12 17.49 0.72 -6.41
C VAL A 12 16.08 1.04 -5.94
N THR A 13 15.89 1.89 -4.93
CA THR A 13 14.55 2.27 -4.43
C THR A 13 13.75 3.01 -5.50
N PHE A 14 14.43 3.77 -6.36
CA PHE A 14 13.81 4.46 -7.51
C PHE A 14 13.11 3.50 -8.51
N LEU A 15 13.55 2.24 -8.61
CA LEU A 15 12.87 1.26 -9.46
C LEU A 15 11.44 1.00 -9.01
N VAL A 16 11.18 1.06 -7.72
CA VAL A 16 9.84 0.85 -7.17
C VAL A 16 8.88 1.91 -7.71
N GLU A 17 9.31 3.18 -7.70
CA GLU A 17 8.51 4.31 -8.19
C GLU A 17 8.22 4.17 -9.69
N GLU A 18 9.25 3.86 -10.48
CA GLU A 18 9.13 3.69 -11.93
C GLU A 18 8.21 2.53 -12.30
N LEU A 19 8.33 1.38 -11.64
CA LEU A 19 7.49 0.21 -11.90
C LEU A 19 6.04 0.48 -11.54
N LYS A 20 5.79 1.14 -10.39
CA LYS A 20 4.44 1.49 -9.93
C LYS A 20 3.77 2.56 -10.80
N ALA A 21 4.54 3.38 -11.50
CA ALA A 21 4.06 4.37 -12.45
C ALA A 21 3.68 3.79 -13.82
N VAL A 22 3.90 2.49 -14.07
CA VAL A 22 3.47 1.85 -15.33
C VAL A 22 1.99 1.51 -15.27
N PHE A 23 1.22 2.06 -16.23
CA PHE A 23 -0.21 1.84 -16.37
C PHE A 23 -0.53 0.90 -17.54
N ASP A 24 -1.52 0.02 -17.36
CA ASP A 24 -2.08 -0.77 -18.45
C ASP A 24 -3.13 0.07 -19.20
N PRO A 25 -3.03 0.25 -20.53
CA PRO A 25 -4.00 1.03 -21.30
C PRO A 25 -5.42 0.44 -21.28
N ARG A 26 -5.57 -0.84 -20.93
CA ARG A 26 -6.86 -1.53 -20.79
C ARG A 26 -7.50 -1.29 -19.42
N GLY A 27 -6.81 -0.56 -18.54
CA GLY A 27 -7.19 -0.39 -17.14
C GLY A 27 -6.57 -1.46 -16.24
N GLY A 28 -6.31 -1.07 -14.99
CA GLY A 28 -5.82 -1.96 -13.94
C GLY A 28 -6.86 -2.97 -13.43
N TYR A 29 -6.51 -3.70 -12.37
CA TYR A 29 -7.36 -4.72 -11.75
C TYR A 29 -7.27 -4.67 -10.22
N TYR A 30 -8.23 -5.30 -9.54
CA TYR A 30 -8.15 -5.50 -8.09
C TYR A 30 -7.54 -6.88 -7.80
N LYS A 31 -6.46 -6.90 -7.03
CA LYS A 31 -5.91 -8.16 -6.53
C LYS A 31 -6.67 -8.63 -5.28
N ARG A 32 -6.42 -9.88 -4.89
CA ARG A 32 -7.01 -10.47 -3.67
C ARG A 32 -6.76 -9.56 -2.47
N GLY A 33 -7.80 -9.33 -1.67
CA GLY A 33 -7.76 -8.36 -0.56
C GLY A 33 -8.24 -6.96 -0.95
N GLY A 34 -8.75 -6.76 -2.17
CA GLY A 34 -9.41 -5.51 -2.56
C GLY A 34 -8.44 -4.35 -2.81
N LYS A 35 -7.20 -4.64 -3.22
CA LYS A 35 -6.21 -3.61 -3.54
C LYS A 35 -6.13 -3.39 -5.04
N TYR A 36 -6.32 -2.15 -5.49
CA TYR A 36 -6.23 -1.80 -6.90
C TYR A 36 -4.77 -1.78 -7.37
N MET A 37 -4.51 -2.37 -8.54
CA MET A 37 -3.23 -2.37 -9.24
C MET A 37 -3.42 -1.77 -10.64
N PRO A 38 -2.69 -0.69 -11.00
CA PRO A 38 -2.86 -0.05 -12.31
C PRO A 38 -2.28 -0.87 -13.48
N SER A 39 -1.39 -1.83 -13.20
CA SER A 39 -0.86 -2.80 -14.15
C SER A 39 -0.18 -3.96 -13.40
N ILE A 40 0.13 -5.05 -14.12
CA ILE A 40 0.97 -6.13 -13.58
C ILE A 40 2.38 -5.67 -13.24
N VAL A 41 2.92 -4.70 -13.99
CA VAL A 41 4.25 -4.13 -13.75
C VAL A 41 4.25 -3.34 -12.44
N ALA A 42 3.15 -2.63 -12.16
CA ALA A 42 2.99 -1.93 -10.89
C ALA A 42 2.85 -2.88 -9.71
N GLU A 43 2.18 -4.03 -9.89
CA GLU A 43 2.14 -5.07 -8.86
C GLU A 43 3.54 -5.65 -8.58
N ILE A 44 4.35 -5.90 -9.61
CA ILE A 44 5.75 -6.31 -9.43
C ILE A 44 6.52 -5.24 -8.64
N GLY A 45 6.33 -3.96 -8.98
CA GLY A 45 6.93 -2.84 -8.24
C GLY A 45 6.53 -2.83 -6.76
N GLU A 46 5.29 -3.16 -6.44
CA GLU A 46 4.83 -3.30 -5.05
C GLU A 46 5.51 -4.47 -4.32
N VAL A 47 5.62 -5.65 -4.94
CA VAL A 47 6.29 -6.80 -4.31
C VAL A 47 7.76 -6.48 -4.03
N ILE A 48 8.44 -5.81 -4.97
CA ILE A 48 9.81 -5.33 -4.77
C ILE A 48 9.86 -4.32 -3.62
N GLN A 49 8.91 -3.38 -3.55
CA GLN A 49 8.83 -2.43 -2.44
C GLN A 49 8.73 -3.14 -1.09
N GLN A 50 7.83 -4.11 -0.97
CA GLN A 50 7.65 -4.90 0.26
C GLN A 50 8.96 -5.60 0.64
N HIS A 51 9.65 -6.18 -0.34
CA HIS A 51 10.94 -6.81 -0.09
C HIS A 51 11.99 -5.81 0.39
N LEU A 52 12.17 -4.67 -0.30
CA LEU A 52 13.16 -3.65 0.06
C LEU A 52 12.90 -3.06 1.46
N VAL A 53 11.63 -2.84 1.83
CA VAL A 53 11.25 -2.42 3.18
C VAL A 53 11.60 -3.51 4.20
N SER A 54 11.29 -4.78 3.91
CA SER A 54 11.55 -5.90 4.83
C SER A 54 13.03 -6.11 5.17
N ILE A 55 13.93 -5.75 4.26
CA ILE A 55 15.39 -5.88 4.45
C ILE A 55 16.06 -4.57 4.89
N GLY A 56 15.27 -3.51 5.16
CA GLY A 56 15.78 -2.22 5.62
C GLY A 56 16.47 -1.37 4.54
N MET A 57 16.25 -1.67 3.26
CA MET A 57 16.79 -0.89 2.13
C MET A 57 15.86 0.27 1.71
N MET A 58 14.62 0.30 2.19
CA MET A 58 13.66 1.37 1.93
C MET A 58 12.82 1.63 3.19
N GLU A 59 12.47 2.89 3.43
CA GLU A 59 11.53 3.23 4.50
C GLU A 59 10.10 2.77 4.16
N GLY A 60 9.38 2.26 5.14
CA GLY A 60 8.00 1.84 4.99
C GLY A 60 7.49 1.07 6.19
N GLN A 61 6.17 0.99 6.34
CA GLN A 61 5.52 0.20 7.37
C GLN A 61 4.93 -1.07 6.76
N LEU A 62 5.48 -2.22 7.14
CA LEU A 62 4.87 -3.53 6.91
C LEU A 62 4.36 -4.05 8.24
N SER A 63 3.05 -4.33 8.32
CA SER A 63 2.41 -5.04 9.45
C SER A 63 3.00 -4.69 10.82
N THR A 64 3.14 -3.40 11.13
CA THR A 64 3.71 -2.99 12.42
C THR A 64 2.77 -3.41 13.56
N PRO A 65 3.27 -3.66 14.78
CA PRO A 65 2.42 -3.95 15.93
C PRO A 65 1.32 -2.90 16.14
N GLU A 66 1.60 -1.65 15.81
CA GLU A 66 0.66 -0.53 15.84
C GLU A 66 -0.47 -0.69 14.80
N LEU A 67 -0.12 -1.08 13.56
CA LEU A 67 -1.09 -1.32 12.50
C LEU A 67 -1.96 -2.54 12.81
N GLU A 68 -1.38 -3.59 13.40
CA GLU A 68 -2.11 -4.76 13.87
C GLU A 68 -3.05 -4.43 15.04
N ALA A 69 -2.61 -3.60 15.98
CA ALA A 69 -3.47 -3.09 17.05
C ALA A 69 -4.66 -2.28 16.48
N LYS A 70 -4.41 -1.38 15.52
CA LYS A 70 -5.47 -0.62 14.83
C LYS A 70 -6.44 -1.53 14.08
N ARG A 71 -5.95 -2.60 13.43
CA ARG A 71 -6.81 -3.60 12.77
C ARG A 71 -7.72 -4.30 13.77
N ARG A 72 -7.19 -4.71 14.93
CA ARG A 72 -7.97 -5.35 16.00
C ARG A 72 -9.01 -4.39 16.55
N GLU A 73 -8.61 -3.17 16.88
CA GLU A 73 -9.50 -2.13 17.39
C GLU A 73 -10.63 -1.81 16.41
N ALA A 74 -10.32 -1.68 15.12
CA ALA A 74 -11.33 -1.44 14.09
C ALA A 74 -12.34 -2.59 14.01
N LYS A 75 -11.88 -3.85 14.12
CA LYS A 75 -12.78 -5.02 14.16
C LYS A 75 -13.68 -5.01 15.40
N GLU A 76 -13.13 -4.65 16.56
CA GLU A 76 -13.89 -4.59 17.82
C GLU A 76 -14.94 -3.47 17.81
N LYS A 77 -14.59 -2.28 17.30
CA LYS A 77 -15.49 -1.10 17.29
C LYS A 77 -16.50 -1.09 16.14
N LEU A 78 -16.11 -1.55 14.96
CA LEU A 78 -16.91 -1.41 13.73
C LEU A 78 -17.50 -2.75 13.24
N GLY A 79 -16.98 -3.88 13.72
CA GLY A 79 -17.32 -5.21 13.23
C GLY A 79 -16.55 -5.60 11.96
N GLU A 80 -16.48 -6.92 11.69
CA GLU A 80 -15.70 -7.45 10.56
C GLU A 80 -16.23 -6.99 9.19
N ASP A 81 -17.55 -6.89 9.04
CA ASP A 81 -18.20 -6.46 7.80
C ASP A 81 -17.85 -5.03 7.41
N ALA A 82 -17.77 -4.12 8.39
CA ALA A 82 -17.42 -2.72 8.15
C ALA A 82 -15.94 -2.59 7.75
N VAL A 83 -15.07 -3.38 8.38
CA VAL A 83 -13.65 -3.45 8.02
C VAL A 83 -13.45 -4.02 6.61
N ALA A 84 -14.21 -5.05 6.24
CA ALA A 84 -14.15 -5.66 4.91
C ALA A 84 -14.67 -4.75 3.78
N LYS A 85 -15.58 -3.82 4.10
CA LYS A 85 -16.17 -2.85 3.17
C LYS A 85 -15.53 -1.46 3.27
N GLY A 86 -14.28 -1.39 3.70
CA GLY A 86 -13.52 -0.14 3.80
C GLY A 86 -13.42 0.59 2.45
N ASN A 87 -13.22 1.91 2.50
CA ASN A 87 -13.03 2.73 1.30
C ASN A 87 -11.60 2.59 0.74
N MET A 88 -11.41 2.97 -0.52
CA MET A 88 -10.11 2.97 -1.17
C MET A 88 -9.17 4.00 -0.51
N CYS A 89 -7.94 3.58 -0.22
CA CYS A 89 -6.88 4.45 0.27
C CYS A 89 -6.21 5.19 -0.89
N ASP A 90 -6.14 6.51 -0.81
CA ASP A 90 -5.47 7.35 -1.82
C ASP A 90 -3.95 7.07 -1.90
N LYS A 91 -3.33 6.64 -0.80
CA LYS A 91 -1.87 6.40 -0.72
C LYS A 91 -1.45 5.02 -1.22
N CYS A 92 -2.23 3.98 -0.92
CA CYS A 92 -1.85 2.60 -1.24
C CYS A 92 -2.84 1.85 -2.14
N GLY A 93 -4.01 2.41 -2.47
CA GLY A 93 -5.02 1.78 -3.33
C GLY A 93 -5.79 0.61 -2.70
N ALA A 94 -5.59 0.33 -1.41
CA ALA A 94 -6.31 -0.73 -0.70
C ALA A 94 -7.69 -0.26 -0.23
N MET A 95 -8.70 -1.13 -0.37
CA MET A 95 -10.04 -0.95 0.22
C MET A 95 -10.01 -1.22 1.73
N ALA A 96 -9.29 -0.36 2.46
CA ALA A 96 -8.95 -0.55 3.87
C ALA A 96 -9.10 0.73 4.71
N VAL A 97 -9.67 1.80 4.14
CA VAL A 97 -9.93 3.04 4.89
C VAL A 97 -11.22 2.91 5.67
N VAL A 98 -11.09 3.01 6.99
CA VAL A 98 -12.22 3.05 7.93
C VAL A 98 -12.18 4.35 8.73
N ARG A 99 -13.35 4.77 9.25
CA ARG A 99 -13.42 5.90 10.19
C ARG A 99 -13.28 5.37 11.61
N LEU A 100 -12.07 5.47 12.16
CA LEU A 100 -11.73 5.05 13.52
C LEU A 100 -11.44 6.30 14.35
N ASP A 101 -12.08 6.44 15.51
CA ASP A 101 -11.93 7.60 16.41
C ASP A 101 -12.06 8.95 15.70
N ASN A 102 -13.10 9.05 14.86
CA ASN A 102 -13.40 10.22 14.04
C ASN A 102 -12.33 10.57 12.98
N CYS A 103 -11.39 9.67 12.70
CA CYS A 103 -10.34 9.84 11.72
C CYS A 103 -10.37 8.76 10.62
N ASN A 104 -10.13 9.17 9.38
CA ASN A 104 -9.99 8.24 8.25
C ASN A 104 -8.61 7.60 8.30
N THR A 105 -8.57 6.31 8.60
CA THR A 105 -7.34 5.53 8.77
C THR A 105 -7.33 4.32 7.86
N CYS A 106 -6.24 4.13 7.12
CA CYS A 106 -6.01 2.96 6.30
C CYS A 106 -5.42 1.83 7.15
N LEU A 107 -6.16 0.73 7.23
CA LEU A 107 -5.73 -0.47 7.94
C LEU A 107 -4.67 -1.29 7.17
N GLU A 108 -4.32 -0.90 5.95
CA GLU A 108 -3.31 -1.59 5.14
C GLU A 108 -1.93 -0.93 5.21
N CYS A 109 -1.85 0.41 5.13
CA CYS A 109 -0.58 1.14 5.11
C CYS A 109 -0.41 2.14 6.27
N GLY A 110 -1.35 2.20 7.19
CA GLY A 110 -1.30 3.10 8.36
C GLY A 110 -1.61 4.57 8.05
N ASP A 111 -1.85 4.92 6.78
CA ASP A 111 -2.15 6.29 6.37
C ASP A 111 -3.36 6.86 7.10
N SER A 112 -3.26 8.09 7.58
CA SER A 112 -4.29 8.71 8.40
C SER A 112 -4.36 10.22 8.13
N LYS A 113 -5.58 10.75 8.00
CA LYS A 113 -5.78 12.19 7.68
C LYS A 113 -5.78 13.12 8.91
N CYS A 114 -5.57 12.59 10.12
CA CYS A 114 -5.58 13.36 11.38
C CYS A 114 -4.19 13.74 11.93
N GLY A 115 -3.10 13.40 11.23
CA GLY A 115 -1.73 13.76 11.62
C GLY A 115 -0.98 12.64 12.30
#